data_AF-A0A916QV53-F1
#
_entry.id   AF-A0A916QV53-F1
#
_cell.length_a   1.000
_cell.length_b   1.000
_cell.length_c   1.000
_cell.angle_alpha   90.00
_cell.angle_beta   90.00
_cell.angle_gamma   90.00
#
_symmetry.space_group_name_H-M   'P 1'
#
loop_
_entity.id
_entity.type
_entity.pdbx_description
1 polymer ?
#
loop_
_entity_poly.entity_id
_entity_poly.type
_entity_poly.pdbx_seq_one_letter_code
_entity_poly.pdbx_strand_id
1 'polypeptide(L)'
;MPDPKEEALKSIVKAHFGENLYNEKQDKIVNLIQEFLPNEKEGEAFDRATDQLLNTIHILTHSDSPKDEKTIESIKEILLKSLSE
;
A
#
# COMPACT_ATOMS: atom_id res chain seq x y z
N MET A 1 -0.18 -15.48 14.85
CA MET A 1 -1.49 -14.99 14.37
C MET A 1 -1.20 -13.86 13.39
N PRO A 2 -1.89 -13.76 12.25
CA PRO A 2 -1.78 -12.57 11.39
C PRO A 2 -2.14 -11.32 12.19
N ASP A 3 -1.53 -10.19 11.86
CA ASP A 3 -1.81 -8.94 12.56
C ASP A 3 -3.24 -8.47 12.20
N PRO A 4 -4.10 -8.13 13.16
CA PRO A 4 -5.48 -7.72 12.87
C PRO A 4 -5.54 -6.47 11.97
N LYS A 5 -4.51 -5.61 11.98
CA LYS A 5 -4.42 -4.48 11.05
C LYS A 5 -4.10 -4.94 9.63
N GLU A 6 -3.24 -5.95 9.47
CA GLU A 6 -2.90 -6.52 8.17
C GLU A 6 -4.14 -7.10 7.47
N GLU A 7 -4.97 -7.86 8.20
CA GLU A 7 -6.20 -8.44 7.64
C GLU A 7 -7.24 -7.36 7.28
N ALA A 8 -7.34 -6.30 8.09
CA ALA A 8 -8.18 -5.16 7.79
C ALA A 8 -7.73 -4.45 6.49
N LEU A 9 -6.43 -4.16 6.35
CA LEU A 9 -5.88 -3.53 5.15
C LEU A 9 -6.07 -4.41 3.90
N LYS A 10 -5.82 -5.73 4.00
CA LYS A 10 -6.11 -6.66 2.89
C LYS A 10 -7.57 -6.59 2.45
N SER A 11 -8.50 -6.55 3.40
CA SER A 11 -9.93 -6.46 3.12
C SER A 11 -10.29 -5.14 2.46
N ILE A 12 -9.73 -4.02 2.92
CA ILE A 12 -9.95 -2.69 2.34
C ILE A 12 -9.41 -2.62 0.91
N VAL A 13 -8.16 -3.06 0.69
CA VAL A 13 -7.54 -3.09 -0.65
C VAL A 13 -8.35 -3.96 -1.60
N LYS A 14 -8.78 -5.15 -1.16
CA LYS A 14 -9.61 -6.05 -1.96
C LYS A 14 -10.97 -5.42 -2.32
N ALA A 15 -11.60 -4.71 -1.38
CA ALA A 15 -12.85 -4.00 -1.63
C ALA A 15 -12.67 -2.83 -2.62
N HIS A 16 -11.53 -2.13 -2.56
CA HIS A 16 -11.25 -0.95 -3.39
C HIS A 16 -10.91 -1.31 -4.84
N PHE A 17 -10.00 -2.27 -5.04
CA PHE A 17 -9.50 -2.63 -6.39
C PHE A 17 -10.23 -3.83 -7.03
N GLY A 18 -11.05 -4.53 -6.24
CA GLY A 18 -11.73 -5.73 -6.67
C GLY A 18 -10.86 -6.99 -6.63
N GLU A 19 -11.52 -8.14 -6.61
CA GLU A 19 -10.87 -9.44 -6.43
C GLU A 19 -9.93 -9.82 -7.59
N ASN A 20 -10.25 -9.41 -8.83
CA ASN A 20 -9.44 -9.72 -10.00
C ASN A 20 -8.04 -9.08 -9.92
N LEU A 21 -7.98 -7.77 -9.65
CA LEU A 21 -6.70 -7.07 -9.54
C LEU A 21 -5.93 -7.52 -8.29
N TYR A 22 -6.65 -7.73 -7.18
CA TYR A 22 -6.05 -8.24 -5.95
C TYR A 22 -5.36 -9.59 -6.17
N ASN A 23 -6.02 -10.53 -6.85
CA ASN A 23 -5.46 -11.85 -7.13
C ASN A 23 -4.31 -11.77 -8.15
N GLU A 24 -4.42 -10.94 -9.19
CA GLU A 24 -3.37 -10.80 -10.20
C GLU A 24 -2.09 -10.18 -9.62
N LYS A 25 -2.23 -9.23 -8.69
CA LYS A 25 -1.11 -8.48 -8.10
C LYS A 25 -0.88 -8.83 -6.63
N GLN A 26 -1.33 -10.00 -6.18
CA GLN A 26 -1.40 -10.38 -4.77
C GLN A 26 -0.05 -10.19 -4.05
N ASP A 27 1.03 -10.76 -4.58
CA ASP A 27 2.36 -10.65 -3.94
C ASP A 27 2.82 -9.19 -3.79
N LYS A 28 2.59 -8.37 -4.81
CA LYS A 28 2.97 -6.95 -4.79
C LYS A 28 2.14 -6.17 -3.76
N ILE A 29 0.83 -6.44 -3.70
CA ILE A 29 -0.09 -5.81 -2.75
C ILE A 29 0.25 -6.22 -1.31
N VAL A 30 0.48 -7.51 -1.08
CA VAL A 30 0.83 -8.03 0.25
C VAL A 30 2.15 -7.44 0.73
N ASN A 31 3.16 -7.36 -0.14
CA ASN A 31 4.44 -6.71 0.21
C ASN A 31 4.24 -5.23 0.57
N LEU A 32 3.43 -4.48 -0.20
CA LEU A 32 3.13 -3.08 0.11
C LEU A 32 2.43 -2.91 1.46
N ILE A 33 1.48 -3.78 1.79
CA ILE A 33 0.81 -3.79 3.11
C ILE A 33 1.82 -4.07 4.23
N GLN A 34 2.73 -5.03 4.03
CA GLN A 34 3.76 -5.36 5.02
C GLN A 34 4.83 -4.28 5.17
N GLU A 35 5.18 -3.57 4.10
CA GLU A 35 6.07 -2.41 4.15
C GLU A 35 5.39 -1.21 4.84
N PHE A 36 4.07 -1.12 4.77
CA PHE A 36 3.29 -0.03 5.35
C PHE A 36 3.10 -0.16 6.88
N LEU A 37 2.73 -1.35 7.38
CA LEU A 37 2.46 -1.59 8.80
C LEU A 37 3.55 -1.14 9.80
N PRO A 38 4.85 -1.42 9.58
CA PRO A 38 5.91 -0.98 10.50
C PRO A 38 6.24 0.52 10.36
N ASN A 39 5.78 1.18 9.30
CA ASN A 39 5.97 2.60 9.05
C ASN A 39 4.80 3.47 9.54
N GLU A 40 3.69 2.86 9.95
CA GLU A 40 2.55 3.55 10.59
C GLU A 40 3.02 4.14 11.94
N LYS A 41 3.27 5.45 11.97
CA LYS A 41 3.74 6.14 13.18
C LYS A 41 2.60 6.25 14.19
N GLU A 42 2.91 6.04 15.47
CA GLU A 42 1.97 6.37 16.56
C GLU A 42 1.52 7.84 16.45
N GLY A 43 0.22 8.05 16.25
CA GLY A 43 -0.39 9.38 16.11
C GLY A 43 -0.87 9.72 14.70
N GLU A 44 -0.54 8.92 13.68
CA GLU A 44 -1.13 9.09 12.36
C GLU A 44 -2.58 8.58 12.31
N ALA A 45 -3.47 9.34 11.67
CA ALA A 45 -4.84 8.90 11.44
C ALA A 45 -4.87 7.71 10.47
N PHE A 46 -5.34 6.56 10.97
CA PHE A 46 -5.45 5.31 10.21
C PHE A 46 -6.12 5.48 8.83
N ASP A 47 -7.12 6.36 8.72
CA ASP A 47 -7.79 6.65 7.45
C ASP A 47 -6.86 7.33 6.43
N ARG A 48 -6.13 8.39 6.84
CA ARG A 48 -5.14 9.09 5.99
C ARG A 48 -4.03 8.14 5.53
N ALA A 49 -3.61 7.26 6.42
CA ALA A 49 -2.57 6.28 6.16
C ALA A 49 -3.07 5.21 5.16
N THR A 50 -4.31 4.76 5.33
CA THR A 50 -4.98 3.83 4.41
C THR A 50 -5.11 4.43 3.00
N ASP A 51 -5.52 5.69 2.87
CA ASP A 51 -5.60 6.38 1.57
C ASP A 51 -4.23 6.43 0.86
N GLN A 52 -3.15 6.67 1.60
CA GLN A 52 -1.79 6.68 1.05
C GLN A 52 -1.35 5.30 0.54
N LEU A 53 -1.69 4.23 1.28
CA LEU A 53 -1.47 2.87 0.82
C LEU A 53 -2.25 2.58 -0.48
N LEU A 54 -3.52 2.96 -0.54
CA LEU A 54 -4.35 2.77 -1.74
C LEU A 54 -3.76 3.52 -2.94
N ASN A 55 -3.35 4.78 -2.77
CA ASN A 55 -2.71 5.57 -3.83
C ASN A 55 -1.40 4.91 -4.32
N THR A 56 -0.61 4.39 -3.39
CA THR A 56 0.64 3.68 -3.71
C THR A 56 0.36 2.42 -4.54
N ILE A 57 -0.61 1.61 -4.11
CA ILE A 57 -1.03 0.41 -4.85
C ILE A 57 -1.54 0.81 -6.24
N HIS A 58 -2.36 1.84 -6.35
CA HIS A 58 -2.89 2.32 -7.63
C HIS A 58 -1.75 2.65 -8.61
N ILE A 59 -0.80 3.50 -8.21
CA ILE A 59 0.32 3.93 -9.06
C ILE A 59 1.21 2.74 -9.45
N LEU A 60 1.47 1.82 -8.51
CA LEU A 60 2.40 0.72 -8.74
C LEU A 60 1.77 -0.49 -9.44
N THR A 61 0.44 -0.58 -9.49
CA THR A 61 -0.28 -1.67 -10.19
C THR A 61 -0.83 -1.24 -11.54
N HIS A 62 -0.85 0.06 -11.84
CA HIS A 62 -1.26 0.59 -13.14
C HIS A 62 -0.34 0.08 -14.28
N SER A 63 -0.89 -0.05 -15.48
CA SER A 63 -0.19 -0.53 -16.68
C SER A 63 1.03 0.32 -17.06
N ASP A 64 0.97 1.62 -16.75
CA ASP A 64 2.03 2.61 -16.96
C ASP A 64 2.94 2.78 -15.74
N SER A 65 2.91 1.83 -14.80
CA SER A 65 3.76 1.89 -13.63
C SER A 65 5.24 1.92 -14.02
N PRO A 66 6.07 2.68 -13.30
CA PRO A 66 7.50 2.70 -13.53
C PRO A 66 8.07 1.29 -13.33
N LYS A 67 8.93 0.86 -14.25
CA LYS A 67 9.63 -0.43 -14.20
C LYS A 67 11.01 -0.34 -13.57
N ASP A 68 11.51 0.87 -13.40
CA ASP A 68 12.79 1.15 -12.77
C ASP A 68 12.64 1.08 -11.24
N GLU A 69 13.49 0.26 -10.61
CA GLU A 69 13.44 -0.01 -9.17
C GLU A 69 13.68 1.25 -8.34
N LYS A 70 14.61 2.12 -8.76
CA LYS A 70 14.90 3.38 -8.04
C LYS A 70 13.71 4.33 -8.06
N THR A 71 13.00 4.40 -9.18
CA THR A 71 11.80 5.21 -9.33
C THR A 71 10.67 4.66 -8.47
N ILE A 72 10.48 3.34 -8.45
CA ILE A 72 9.51 2.68 -7.58
C ILE A 72 9.82 2.97 -6.11
N GLU A 73 11.08 2.83 -5.69
CA GLU A 73 11.53 3.10 -4.33
C GLU A 73 11.32 4.57 -3.95
N SER A 74 11.65 5.51 -4.85
CA SER A 74 11.42 6.94 -4.62
C SER A 74 9.94 7.28 -4.48
N ILE A 75 9.06 6.66 -5.28
CA ILE A 75 7.61 6.83 -5.20
C ILE A 75 7.08 6.27 -3.88
N LYS A 76 7.52 5.05 -3.51
CA LYS A 76 7.20 4.45 -2.22
C LYS A 76 7.63 5.37 -1.08
N GLU A 77 8.86 5.88 -1.11
CA GLU A 77 9.32 6.82 -0.10
C GLU A 77 8.44 8.07 -0.07
N ILE A 78 8.11 8.72 -1.18
CA ILE A 78 7.29 9.95 -1.14
C ILE A 78 5.90 9.66 -0.56
N LEU A 79 5.24 8.61 -1.04
CA LEU A 79 3.85 8.30 -0.66
C LEU A 79 3.73 7.66 0.72
N LEU A 80 4.78 6.98 1.21
CA LEU A 80 4.83 6.42 2.56
C LEU A 80 5.51 7.37 3.56
N LYS A 81 6.25 8.39 3.13
CA LYS A 81 6.89 9.37 4.03
C LYS A 81 6.07 10.63 4.20
N SER A 82 5.16 10.94 3.27
CA SER A 82 4.06 11.90 3.51
C SER A 82 3.16 11.52 4.70
N LEU A 83 3.38 10.33 5.28
CA LEU A 83 2.82 9.89 6.55
C LEU A 83 3.37 10.68 7.77
N SER A 84 4.38 11.55 7.58
CA SER A 84 5.18 12.14 8.66
C SER A 84 5.07 13.66 8.84
N GLU A 85 4.21 14.35 8.10
CA GLU A 85 3.96 15.80 8.26
C GLU A 85 2.52 16.10 8.69
#